data_AF-A0A6N3BWA2-F1
#
_entry.id   AF-A0A6N3BWA2-F1
#
_cell.length_a   1.000
_cell.length_b   1.000
_cell.length_c   1.000
_cell.angle_alpha   90.00
_cell.angle_beta   90.00
_cell.angle_gamma   90.00
#
_symmetry.space_group_name_H-M   'P 1'
#
loop_
_entity.id
_entity.type
_entity.pdbx_description
1 polymer ?
#
loop_
_entity_poly.entity_id
_entity_poly.type
_entity_poly.pdbx_seq_one_letter_code
_entity_poly.pdbx_strand_id
1 'polypeptide(L)'
;MTNDELQSKTIAFLRFPLIVGVVLIHCYYKELPIGGVKVPVMDEYPIYKLIADLFSQVLARTAVPLFFLISGYLFFYKSSFSWPMYGSKLRKRAQTLLLPYLFWNGALVGLHLLIELLFPSVLSGEAKPVLDYGWCDWWDTFWAREPSEPGGMPMPINYPLWFIRDLMVLVVFSPLVYAMVRYLRQYALALLGFLWLIYDGASSPGLSPTAWFFFSLGAFYSVHRRNFVVETRPLLRGAALLYVVLALADLLSKELGWNVYVHNVGILVGCVFAISLSAYGLEKALWRTNSFLEGASFFVFASHVIVQIFIYRLILWFFRSSAEWAIIGIYFGVALGAILICLAFYVMLRRFLPRLLSAITGGR
;
A
#
# COMPACT_ATOMS: atom_id res chain seq x y z
N MET A 1 2.53 -6.59 30.00
CA MET A 1 2.47 -5.59 28.91
C MET A 1 1.17 -4.83 29.08
N THR A 2 1.21 -3.51 29.15
CA THR A 2 0.00 -2.69 29.24
C THR A 2 -0.77 -2.68 27.91
N ASN A 3 -2.03 -2.27 27.93
CA ASN A 3 -2.84 -2.16 26.71
C ASN A 3 -2.26 -1.17 25.70
N ASP A 4 -1.66 -0.08 26.19
CA ASP A 4 -1.02 0.94 25.33
C ASP A 4 0.30 0.43 24.73
N GLU A 5 1.09 -0.31 25.52
CA GLU A 5 2.29 -0.99 25.02
C GLU A 5 1.94 -2.02 23.95
N LEU A 6 0.89 -2.83 24.17
CA LEU A 6 0.43 -3.83 23.22
C LEU A 6 -0.01 -3.17 21.91
N GLN A 7 -0.78 -2.08 21.99
CA GLN A 7 -1.22 -1.36 20.81
C GLN A 7 -0.04 -0.76 20.04
N SER A 8 0.91 -0.14 20.73
CA SER A 8 2.12 0.41 20.10
C SER A 8 2.95 -0.67 19.41
N LYS A 9 3.15 -1.82 20.06
CA LYS A 9 3.87 -2.97 19.46
C LYS A 9 3.10 -3.59 18.30
N THR A 10 1.78 -3.64 18.36
CA THR A 10 0.94 -4.15 17.27
C THR A 10 1.07 -3.26 16.04
N ILE A 11 1.01 -1.94 16.21
CA ILE A 11 1.25 -0.98 15.12
C ILE A 11 2.66 -1.16 14.54
N ALA A 12 3.69 -1.27 15.39
CA ALA A 12 5.07 -1.45 14.94
C ALA A 12 5.27 -2.76 14.17
N PHE A 13 4.71 -3.86 14.69
CA PHE A 13 4.78 -5.18 14.07
C PHE A 13 4.09 -5.20 12.71
N LEU A 14 2.87 -4.66 12.60
CA LEU A 14 2.08 -4.69 11.37
C LEU A 14 2.74 -3.97 10.19
N ARG A 15 3.60 -2.97 10.43
CA ARG A 15 4.21 -2.20 9.34
C ARG A 15 4.86 -3.08 8.27
N PHE A 16 5.70 -4.02 8.66
CA PHE A 16 6.46 -4.81 7.69
C PHE A 16 5.61 -5.87 6.98
N PRO A 17 4.78 -6.70 7.66
CA PRO A 17 3.86 -7.63 6.99
C PRO A 17 2.91 -6.94 6.01
N LEU A 18 2.42 -5.74 6.33
CA LEU A 18 1.58 -4.97 5.40
C LEU A 18 2.36 -4.51 4.18
N ILE A 19 3.65 -4.15 4.31
CA ILE A 19 4.51 -3.87 3.15
C ILE A 19 4.76 -5.11 2.30
N VAL A 20 4.92 -6.29 2.90
CA VAL A 20 4.98 -7.55 2.15
C VAL A 20 3.71 -7.74 1.32
N GLY A 21 2.54 -7.45 1.90
CA GLY A 21 1.27 -7.41 1.16
C GLY A 21 1.30 -6.44 -0.03
N VAL A 22 1.76 -5.21 0.17
CA VAL A 22 1.90 -4.23 -0.93
C VAL A 22 2.80 -4.75 -2.05
N VAL A 23 3.94 -5.36 -1.71
CA VAL A 23 4.83 -5.96 -2.72
C VAL A 23 4.11 -7.07 -3.50
N LEU A 24 3.34 -7.93 -2.84
CA LEU A 24 2.56 -8.99 -3.48
C LEU A 24 1.46 -8.43 -4.40
N ILE A 25 0.76 -7.35 -4.01
CA ILE A 25 -0.21 -6.67 -4.89
C ILE A 25 0.45 -6.31 -6.23
N HIS A 26 1.70 -5.89 -6.20
CA HIS A 26 2.44 -5.43 -7.38
C HIS A 26 3.24 -6.53 -8.11
N CYS A 27 3.12 -7.78 -7.65
CA CYS A 27 3.51 -8.97 -8.41
C CYS A 27 2.31 -9.61 -9.15
N TYR A 28 1.11 -9.02 -9.11
CA TYR A 28 -0.06 -9.53 -9.81
C TYR A 28 0.05 -9.25 -11.32
N TYR A 29 0.57 -10.21 -12.08
CA TYR A 29 0.79 -10.07 -13.53
C TYR A 29 -0.39 -10.65 -14.31
N LYS A 30 -1.11 -9.81 -15.05
CA LYS A 30 -2.19 -10.29 -15.93
C LYS A 30 -1.65 -10.95 -17.20
N GLU A 31 -0.52 -10.45 -17.68
CA GLU A 31 0.17 -10.94 -18.87
C GLU A 31 1.65 -11.13 -18.59
N LEU A 32 2.26 -12.16 -19.18
CA LEU A 32 3.70 -12.41 -19.16
C LEU A 32 4.24 -12.63 -20.58
N PRO A 33 5.41 -12.07 -20.96
CA PRO A 33 6.05 -12.34 -22.23
C PRO A 33 6.78 -13.69 -22.17
N ILE A 34 6.10 -14.77 -22.55
CA ILE A 34 6.65 -16.12 -22.58
C ILE A 34 7.04 -16.46 -24.02
N GLY A 35 8.32 -16.79 -24.26
CA GLY A 35 8.80 -17.10 -25.61
C GLY A 35 8.74 -15.93 -26.60
N GLY A 36 8.68 -14.68 -26.11
CA GLY A 36 8.56 -13.48 -26.94
C GLY A 36 7.12 -13.09 -27.30
N VAL A 37 6.12 -13.83 -26.83
CA VAL A 37 4.70 -13.54 -27.01
C VAL A 37 4.09 -13.13 -25.67
N LYS A 38 3.26 -12.08 -25.66
CA LYS A 38 2.48 -11.71 -24.47
C LYS A 38 1.36 -12.74 -24.27
N VAL A 39 1.45 -13.50 -23.18
CA VAL A 39 0.50 -14.56 -22.82
C VAL A 39 -0.43 -14.05 -21.71
N PRO A 40 -1.76 -14.14 -21.86
CA PRO A 40 -2.73 -13.79 -20.83
C PRO A 40 -2.76 -14.86 -19.74
N VAL A 41 -1.82 -14.75 -18.79
CA VAL A 41 -1.58 -15.81 -17.81
C VAL A 41 -2.74 -16.05 -16.85
N MET A 42 -3.64 -15.07 -16.68
CA MET A 42 -4.83 -15.23 -15.86
C MET A 42 -5.89 -16.14 -16.51
N ASP A 43 -5.91 -16.23 -17.83
CA ASP A 43 -6.87 -17.07 -18.56
C ASP A 43 -6.30 -18.47 -18.83
N GLU A 44 -4.99 -18.56 -19.05
CA GLU A 44 -4.33 -19.81 -19.43
C GLU A 44 -3.88 -20.68 -18.24
N TYR A 45 -3.66 -20.08 -17.06
CA TYR A 45 -3.08 -20.77 -15.89
C TYR A 45 -3.99 -20.64 -14.65
N PRO A 46 -4.96 -21.55 -14.45
CA PRO A 46 -5.98 -21.42 -13.42
C PRO A 46 -5.45 -21.58 -11.98
N ILE A 47 -4.43 -22.40 -11.75
CA ILE A 47 -3.77 -22.53 -10.44
C ILE A 47 -2.97 -21.26 -10.13
N TYR A 48 -2.26 -20.71 -11.13
CA TYR A 48 -1.60 -19.41 -10.99
C TYR A 48 -2.62 -18.31 -10.66
N LYS A 49 -3.72 -18.21 -11.43
CA LYS A 49 -4.81 -17.26 -11.18
C LYS A 49 -5.30 -17.36 -9.74
N LEU A 50 -5.63 -18.58 -9.29
CA LEU A 50 -6.11 -18.84 -7.93
C LEU A 50 -5.13 -18.34 -6.86
N ILE A 51 -3.83 -18.65 -7.01
CA ILE A 51 -2.79 -18.24 -6.06
C ILE A 51 -2.58 -16.73 -6.09
N ALA A 52 -2.44 -16.14 -7.27
CA ALA A 52 -2.23 -14.71 -7.44
C ALA A 52 -3.42 -13.90 -6.91
N ASP A 53 -4.65 -14.35 -7.17
CA ASP A 53 -5.86 -13.75 -6.63
C ASP A 53 -5.91 -13.84 -5.11
N LEU A 54 -5.68 -15.03 -4.54
CA LEU A 54 -5.70 -15.21 -3.09
C LEU A 54 -4.69 -14.29 -2.40
N PHE A 55 -3.43 -14.30 -2.83
CA PHE A 55 -2.37 -13.57 -2.13
C PHE A 55 -2.38 -12.06 -2.44
N SER A 56 -2.55 -11.66 -3.70
CA SER A 56 -2.50 -10.25 -4.10
C SER A 56 -3.84 -9.53 -4.01
N GLN A 57 -4.93 -10.20 -4.36
CA GLN A 57 -6.23 -9.55 -4.54
C GLN A 57 -7.18 -9.77 -3.37
N VAL A 58 -6.99 -10.82 -2.55
CA VAL A 58 -7.81 -11.04 -1.35
C VAL A 58 -7.03 -10.65 -0.10
N LEU A 59 -5.93 -11.37 0.18
CA LEU A 59 -5.19 -11.21 1.44
C LEU A 59 -4.44 -9.89 1.53
N ALA A 60 -3.67 -9.53 0.50
CA ALA A 60 -2.85 -8.34 0.55
C ALA A 60 -3.65 -7.02 0.47
N ARG A 61 -4.88 -7.04 -0.07
CA ARG A 61 -5.72 -5.83 -0.20
C ARG A 61 -6.10 -5.20 1.13
N THR A 62 -5.96 -5.92 2.26
CA THR A 62 -6.11 -5.34 3.61
C THR A 62 -4.98 -4.35 3.98
N ALA A 63 -3.85 -4.39 3.28
CA ALA A 63 -2.64 -3.64 3.65
C ALA A 63 -2.85 -2.13 3.65
N VAL A 64 -3.32 -1.58 2.53
CA VAL A 64 -3.51 -0.13 2.36
C VAL A 64 -4.56 0.45 3.31
N PRO A 65 -5.76 -0.16 3.46
CA PRO A 65 -6.73 0.20 4.49
C PRO A 65 -6.16 0.27 5.91
N LEU A 66 -5.37 -0.72 6.32
CA LEU A 66 -4.71 -0.71 7.62
C LEU A 66 -3.67 0.41 7.75
N PHE A 67 -2.92 0.72 6.69
CA PHE A 67 -2.01 1.86 6.70
C PHE A 67 -2.75 3.19 6.86
N PHE A 68 -3.91 3.38 6.23
CA PHE A 68 -4.74 4.56 6.43
C PHE A 68 -5.27 4.66 7.85
N LEU A 69 -5.79 3.55 8.41
CA LEU A 69 -6.24 3.48 9.80
C LEU A 69 -5.13 3.86 10.78
N ILE A 70 -3.97 3.22 10.66
CA ILE A 70 -2.80 3.52 11.49
C ILE A 70 -2.37 4.98 11.34
N SER A 71 -2.37 5.51 10.11
CA SER A 71 -1.96 6.89 9.83
C SER A 71 -2.91 7.91 10.44
N GLY A 72 -4.23 7.69 10.34
CA GLY A 72 -5.26 8.53 10.97
C GLY A 72 -5.17 8.50 12.48
N TYR A 73 -4.98 7.31 13.06
CA TYR A 73 -4.77 7.15 14.50
C TYR A 73 -3.53 7.94 14.98
N LEU A 74 -2.38 7.72 14.35
CA LEU A 74 -1.13 8.39 14.71
C LEU A 74 -1.17 9.91 14.45
N PHE A 75 -1.95 10.37 13.48
CA PHE A 75 -2.08 11.80 13.20
C PHE A 75 -2.74 12.53 14.37
N PHE A 76 -3.76 11.96 15.02
CA PHE A 76 -4.44 12.60 16.15
C PHE A 76 -3.95 12.14 17.52
N TYR A 77 -2.98 11.23 17.57
CA TYR A 77 -2.52 10.60 18.81
C TYR A 77 -2.03 11.62 19.84
N LYS A 78 -2.52 11.47 21.08
CA LYS A 78 -2.16 12.26 22.28
C LYS A 78 -2.16 13.79 22.08
N SER A 79 -2.91 14.30 21.10
CA SER A 79 -2.95 15.72 20.78
C SER A 79 -4.38 16.25 20.84
N SER A 80 -4.64 17.30 21.61
CA SER A 80 -5.85 18.11 21.43
C SER A 80 -5.73 18.92 20.14
N PHE A 81 -6.82 19.04 19.38
CA PHE A 81 -6.79 19.80 18.14
C PHE A 81 -6.67 21.30 18.42
N SER A 82 -5.69 21.96 17.80
CA SER A 82 -5.53 23.41 17.78
C SER A 82 -4.83 23.83 16.49
N TRP A 83 -5.06 25.07 16.04
CA TRP A 83 -4.45 25.60 14.81
C TRP A 83 -2.91 25.62 14.85
N PRO A 84 -2.25 26.02 15.96
CA PRO A 84 -0.78 25.94 16.05
C PRO A 84 -0.25 24.50 15.98
N MET A 85 -0.95 23.55 16.63
CA MET A 85 -0.60 22.13 16.56
C MET A 85 -0.72 21.60 15.13
N TYR A 86 -1.81 21.96 14.44
CA TYR A 86 -2.05 21.58 13.04
C TYR A 86 -0.94 22.10 12.12
N GLY A 87 -0.59 23.39 12.19
CA GLY A 87 0.51 23.97 11.40
C GLY A 87 1.86 23.28 11.67
N SER A 88 2.16 22.95 12.93
CA SER A 88 3.36 22.19 13.30
C SER A 88 3.37 20.79 12.67
N LYS A 89 2.22 20.10 12.69
CA LYS A 89 2.08 18.78 12.04
C LYS A 89 2.22 18.86 10.53
N LEU A 90 1.61 19.84 9.87
CA LEU A 90 1.77 20.03 8.42
C LEU A 90 3.24 20.17 8.03
N ARG A 91 4.00 21.04 8.73
CA ARG A 91 5.42 21.26 8.45
C ARG A 91 6.23 19.97 8.59
N LYS A 92 5.99 19.20 9.67
CA LYS A 92 6.62 17.88 9.85
C LYS A 92 6.22 16.91 8.74
N ARG A 93 4.95 16.89 8.34
CA ARG A 93 4.46 16.01 7.27
C ARG A 93 5.04 16.36 5.90
N ALA A 94 5.32 17.63 5.61
CA ALA A 94 6.07 18.00 4.41
C ALA A 94 7.45 17.31 4.35
N GLN A 95 8.16 17.23 5.47
CA GLN A 95 9.44 16.54 5.54
C GLN A 95 9.31 15.01 5.51
N THR A 96 8.28 14.47 6.18
CA THR A 96 8.14 12.99 6.34
C THR A 96 7.31 12.30 5.25
N LEU A 97 6.62 13.05 4.38
CA LEU A 97 5.76 12.56 3.30
C LEU A 97 6.11 13.22 1.96
N LEU A 98 5.99 14.55 1.86
CA LEU A 98 6.16 15.26 0.57
C LEU A 98 7.59 15.12 0.02
N LEU A 99 8.61 15.32 0.85
CA LEU A 99 9.99 15.18 0.41
C LEU A 99 10.31 13.75 -0.10
N PRO A 100 10.03 12.66 0.66
CA PRO A 100 10.13 11.31 0.14
C PRO A 100 9.32 11.07 -1.14
N TYR A 101 8.09 11.57 -1.19
CA TYR A 101 7.22 11.42 -2.34
C TYR A 101 7.82 12.01 -3.62
N LEU A 102 8.32 13.25 -3.54
CA LEU A 102 8.98 13.91 -4.65
C LEU A 102 10.27 13.19 -5.05
N PHE A 103 11.07 12.75 -4.08
CA PHE A 103 12.30 12.01 -4.35
C PHE A 103 12.04 10.70 -5.10
N TRP A 104 11.13 9.86 -4.61
CA TRP A 104 10.91 8.53 -5.20
C TRP A 104 10.18 8.56 -6.54
N ASN A 105 9.29 9.54 -6.76
CA ASN A 105 8.74 9.79 -8.10
C ASN A 105 9.84 10.34 -9.03
N GLY A 106 10.60 11.33 -8.58
CA GLY A 106 11.69 11.93 -9.35
C GLY A 106 12.80 10.92 -9.70
N ALA A 107 13.11 9.98 -8.82
CA ALA A 107 14.06 8.90 -9.08
C ALA A 107 13.58 8.00 -10.22
N LEU A 108 12.29 7.70 -10.28
CA LEU A 108 11.71 6.90 -11.37
C LEU A 108 11.64 7.69 -12.68
N VAL A 109 11.34 8.99 -12.63
CA VAL A 109 11.45 9.87 -13.83
C VAL A 109 12.90 9.90 -14.33
N GLY A 110 13.87 10.08 -13.43
CA GLY A 110 15.29 10.08 -13.78
C GLY A 110 15.74 8.75 -14.39
N LEU A 111 15.20 7.63 -13.91
CA LEU A 111 15.44 6.32 -14.52
C LEU A 111 14.83 6.22 -15.93
N HIS A 112 13.61 6.71 -16.16
CA HIS A 112 13.01 6.74 -17.49
C HIS A 112 13.84 7.60 -18.45
N LEU A 113 14.22 8.81 -18.04
CA LEU A 113 15.08 9.69 -18.83
C LEU A 113 16.43 9.03 -19.16
N LEU A 114 17.04 8.33 -18.21
CA LEU A 114 18.29 7.62 -18.45
C LEU A 114 18.13 6.51 -19.51
N ILE A 115 17.02 5.78 -19.48
CA ILE A 115 16.72 4.74 -20.47
C ILE A 115 16.44 5.37 -21.84
N GLU A 116 15.68 6.47 -21.91
CA GLU A 116 15.42 7.21 -23.16
C GLU A 116 16.73 7.67 -23.83
N LEU A 117 17.68 8.16 -23.04
CA LEU A 117 18.97 8.66 -23.54
C LEU A 117 19.93 7.54 -23.95
N LEU A 118 20.00 6.46 -23.18
CA LEU A 118 20.96 5.36 -23.44
C LEU A 118 20.42 4.31 -24.42
N PHE A 119 19.11 4.13 -24.46
CA PHE A 119 18.42 3.09 -25.23
C PHE A 119 17.14 3.64 -25.89
N PRO A 120 17.24 4.64 -26.77
CA PRO A 120 16.07 5.33 -27.35
C PRO A 120 15.11 4.39 -28.07
N SER A 121 15.60 3.29 -28.66
CA SER A 121 14.79 2.26 -29.33
C SER A 121 13.93 1.42 -28.39
N VAL A 122 14.20 1.42 -27.08
CA VAL A 122 13.44 0.63 -26.09
C VAL A 122 12.14 1.33 -25.70
N LEU A 123 12.09 2.66 -25.79
CA LEU A 123 10.96 3.49 -25.36
C LEU A 123 10.31 4.27 -26.51
N SER A 124 10.81 4.12 -27.74
CA SER A 124 10.32 4.86 -28.90
C SER A 124 8.84 4.58 -29.16
N GLY A 125 8.00 5.61 -29.11
CA GLY A 125 6.57 5.54 -29.45
C GLY A 125 5.64 5.08 -28.33
N GLU A 126 6.14 4.78 -27.13
CA GLU A 126 5.29 4.38 -26.00
C GLU A 126 4.72 5.57 -25.21
N ALA A 127 5.45 6.69 -25.16
CA ALA A 127 5.03 7.90 -24.44
C ALA A 127 5.75 9.14 -25.00
N LYS A 128 5.24 10.32 -24.65
CA LYS A 128 5.91 11.60 -24.87
C LYS A 128 7.29 11.57 -24.18
N PRO A 129 8.39 11.96 -24.85
CA PRO A 129 9.72 12.02 -24.23
C PRO A 129 9.74 12.94 -23.01
N VAL A 130 10.49 12.58 -21.97
CA VAL A 130 10.56 13.36 -20.72
C VAL A 130 11.08 14.77 -20.95
N LEU A 131 12.00 14.95 -21.91
CA LEU A 131 12.56 16.27 -22.25
C LEU A 131 11.54 17.23 -22.88
N ASP A 132 10.43 16.71 -23.39
CA ASP A 132 9.36 17.51 -24.01
C ASP A 132 8.22 17.84 -23.02
N TYR A 133 8.34 17.46 -21.75
CA TYR A 133 7.30 17.65 -20.74
C TYR A 133 7.03 19.13 -20.46
N GLY A 134 5.77 19.52 -20.62
CA GLY A 134 5.22 20.78 -20.13
C GLY A 134 4.70 20.65 -18.70
N TRP A 135 4.11 21.73 -18.19
CA TRP A 135 3.60 21.78 -16.81
C TRP A 135 2.54 20.71 -16.51
N CYS A 136 1.61 20.48 -17.43
CA CYS A 136 0.57 19.44 -17.27
C CYS A 136 1.17 18.04 -17.22
N ASP A 137 2.16 17.74 -18.08
CA ASP A 137 2.83 16.44 -18.09
C ASP A 137 3.54 16.17 -16.75
N TRP A 138 4.19 17.18 -16.17
CA TRP A 138 4.80 17.08 -14.84
C TRP A 138 3.76 16.89 -13.74
N TRP A 139 2.65 17.61 -13.80
CA TRP A 139 1.55 17.44 -12.86
C TRP A 139 1.00 16.02 -12.90
N ASP A 140 0.68 15.51 -14.09
CA ASP A 140 0.13 14.17 -14.27
C ASP A 140 1.13 13.12 -13.81
N THR A 141 2.39 13.22 -14.22
CA THR A 141 3.48 12.32 -13.80
C THR A 141 3.59 12.20 -12.28
N PHE A 142 3.43 13.30 -11.54
CA PHE A 142 3.56 13.31 -10.08
C PHE A 142 2.24 13.19 -9.34
N TRP A 143 1.08 13.18 -9.99
CA TRP A 143 -0.21 13.21 -9.30
C TRP A 143 -1.22 12.20 -9.85
N ALA A 144 -1.45 12.21 -11.16
CA ALA A 144 -2.61 11.61 -11.80
C ALA A 144 -2.30 11.07 -13.20
N ARG A 145 -1.17 10.38 -13.37
CA ARG A 145 -0.78 9.79 -14.65
C ARG A 145 -1.85 8.79 -15.05
N GLU A 146 -2.29 8.87 -16.30
CA GLU A 146 -3.24 7.92 -16.83
C GLU A 146 -2.68 6.50 -16.71
N PRO A 147 -3.53 5.55 -16.27
CA PRO A 147 -3.14 4.16 -16.14
C PRO A 147 -2.90 3.57 -17.54
N SER A 148 -1.96 2.64 -17.63
CA SER A 148 -1.69 1.90 -18.87
C SER A 148 -2.81 0.92 -19.24
N GLU A 149 -3.67 0.56 -18.29
CA GLU A 149 -4.81 -0.35 -18.50
C GLU A 149 -6.15 0.43 -18.43
N PRO A 150 -7.10 0.16 -19.33
CA PRO A 150 -8.45 0.74 -19.28
C PRO A 150 -9.12 0.45 -17.94
N GLY A 151 -9.74 1.47 -17.33
CA GLY A 151 -10.43 1.35 -16.04
C GLY A 151 -9.51 1.37 -14.81
N GLY A 152 -8.19 1.56 -14.99
CA GLY A 152 -7.29 1.80 -13.88
C GLY A 152 -7.55 3.14 -13.16
N MET A 153 -7.08 3.26 -11.93
CA MET A 153 -7.07 4.56 -11.23
C MET A 153 -5.86 5.38 -11.69
N PRO A 154 -5.99 6.70 -11.91
CA PRO A 154 -4.82 7.55 -12.18
C PRO A 154 -3.90 7.61 -10.95
N MET A 155 -2.60 7.39 -11.18
CA MET A 155 -1.60 7.22 -10.13
C MET A 155 -0.34 8.04 -10.47
N PRO A 156 0.48 8.42 -9.48
CA PRO A 156 1.80 8.97 -9.79
C PRO A 156 2.67 7.92 -10.49
N ILE A 157 3.74 8.34 -11.17
CA ILE A 157 4.63 7.47 -11.94
C ILE A 157 5.15 6.29 -11.10
N ASN A 158 5.52 6.52 -9.84
CA ASN A 158 5.77 5.47 -8.88
C ASN A 158 4.43 5.09 -8.23
N TYR A 159 3.67 4.25 -8.92
CA TYR A 159 2.26 4.03 -8.64
C TYR A 159 1.91 3.67 -7.18
N PRO A 160 2.67 2.88 -6.38
CA PRO A 160 2.31 2.59 -4.99
C PRO A 160 2.27 3.86 -4.12
N LEU A 161 2.95 4.93 -4.53
CA LEU A 161 2.92 6.21 -3.83
C LEU A 161 1.57 6.93 -3.93
N TRP A 162 0.59 6.41 -4.68
CA TRP A 162 -0.80 6.88 -4.62
C TRP A 162 -1.32 6.91 -3.18
N PHE A 163 -0.91 5.95 -2.34
CA PHE A 163 -1.23 5.94 -0.91
C PHE A 163 -0.70 7.20 -0.19
N ILE A 164 0.55 7.60 -0.47
CA ILE A 164 1.17 8.78 0.13
C ILE A 164 0.52 10.06 -0.39
N ARG A 165 0.17 10.12 -1.67
CA ARG A 165 -0.60 11.21 -2.27
C ARG A 165 -1.90 11.45 -1.52
N ASP A 166 -2.74 10.43 -1.40
CA ASP A 166 -4.03 10.52 -0.72
C ASP A 166 -3.86 10.81 0.77
N LEU A 167 -2.81 10.28 1.41
CA LEU A 167 -2.46 10.62 2.79
C LEU A 167 -2.07 12.09 2.95
N MET A 168 -1.34 12.69 2.01
CA MET A 168 -1.03 14.12 2.03
C MET A 168 -2.30 14.96 1.94
N VAL A 169 -3.24 14.58 1.08
CA VAL A 169 -4.55 15.24 0.98
C VAL A 169 -5.29 15.15 2.32
N LEU A 170 -5.40 13.96 2.90
CA LEU A 170 -6.06 13.78 4.20
C LEU A 170 -5.40 14.54 5.35
N VAL A 171 -4.08 14.71 5.30
CA VAL A 171 -3.35 15.54 6.27
C VAL A 171 -3.78 17.01 6.13
N VAL A 172 -3.92 17.54 4.91
CA VAL A 172 -4.43 18.90 4.64
C VAL A 172 -5.91 19.04 5.06
N PHE A 173 -6.72 18.01 4.80
CA PHE A 173 -8.13 17.97 5.20
C PHE A 173 -8.35 17.49 6.64
N SER A 174 -7.29 17.31 7.44
CA SER A 174 -7.41 16.80 8.80
C SER A 174 -8.26 17.68 9.75
N PRO A 175 -8.38 19.01 9.60
CA PRO A 175 -9.35 19.80 10.36
C PRO A 175 -10.81 19.37 10.09
N LEU A 176 -11.15 19.06 8.83
CA LEU A 176 -12.46 18.54 8.44
C LEU A 176 -12.67 17.13 9.02
N VAL A 177 -11.68 16.24 8.87
CA VAL A 177 -11.74 14.89 9.47
C VAL A 177 -11.96 14.97 10.98
N TYR A 178 -11.24 15.87 11.67
CA TYR A 178 -11.42 16.09 13.09
C TYR A 178 -12.84 16.54 13.43
N ALA A 179 -13.39 17.52 12.71
CA ALA A 179 -14.75 18.01 12.93
C ALA A 179 -15.78 16.89 12.74
N MET A 180 -15.68 16.12 11.65
CA MET A 180 -16.57 14.98 11.38
C MET A 180 -16.52 13.96 12.52
N VAL A 181 -15.32 13.53 12.91
CA VAL A 181 -15.12 12.51 13.94
C VAL A 181 -15.51 13.00 15.34
N ARG A 182 -15.27 14.28 15.66
CA ARG A 182 -15.54 14.86 16.97
C ARG A 182 -17.04 15.11 17.18
N TYR A 183 -17.71 15.68 16.18
CA TYR A 183 -19.09 16.15 16.32
C TYR A 183 -20.11 15.14 15.79
N LEU A 184 -19.87 14.52 14.62
CA LEU A 184 -20.78 13.53 14.02
C LEU A 184 -20.49 12.10 14.47
N ARG A 185 -19.32 11.85 15.10
CA ARG A 185 -18.96 10.57 15.76
C ARG A 185 -19.18 9.36 14.83
N GLN A 186 -19.92 8.34 15.27
CA GLN A 186 -20.17 7.14 14.48
C GLN A 186 -21.00 7.40 13.21
N TYR A 187 -21.79 8.48 13.14
CA TYR A 187 -22.61 8.77 11.96
C TYR A 187 -21.76 9.18 10.76
N ALA A 188 -20.68 9.94 10.98
CA ALA A 188 -19.71 10.24 9.92
C ALA A 188 -19.02 8.96 9.42
N LEU A 189 -18.66 8.05 10.33
CA LEU A 189 -18.04 6.77 9.95
C LEU A 189 -19.02 5.88 9.19
N ALA A 190 -20.30 5.85 9.57
CA ALA A 190 -21.33 5.10 8.87
C ALA A 190 -21.52 5.62 7.44
N LEU A 191 -21.55 6.95 7.25
CA LEU A 191 -21.64 7.56 5.92
C LEU A 191 -20.41 7.24 5.07
N LEU A 192 -19.20 7.50 5.58
CA LEU A 192 -17.96 7.20 4.85
C LEU A 192 -17.80 5.71 4.57
N GLY A 193 -18.21 4.86 5.50
CA GLY A 193 -18.21 3.41 5.34
C GLY A 193 -19.20 2.95 4.27
N PHE A 194 -20.41 3.52 4.23
CA PHE A 194 -21.38 3.24 3.18
C PHE A 194 -20.86 3.67 1.80
N LEU A 195 -20.32 4.88 1.68
CA LEU A 195 -19.73 5.38 0.43
C LEU A 195 -18.57 4.51 -0.04
N TRP A 196 -17.76 4.00 0.89
CA TRP A 196 -16.68 3.07 0.58
C TRP A 196 -17.20 1.67 0.21
N LEU A 197 -18.26 1.16 0.83
CA LEU A 197 -18.79 -0.17 0.53
C LEU A 197 -19.35 -0.26 -0.90
N ILE A 198 -19.99 0.80 -1.38
CA ILE A 198 -20.56 0.87 -2.74
C ILE A 198 -19.57 1.35 -3.80
N TYR A 199 -18.35 1.70 -3.39
CA TYR A 199 -17.31 2.17 -4.29
C TYR A 199 -16.75 1.03 -5.14
N ASP A 200 -16.75 1.22 -6.44
CA ASP A 200 -16.39 0.23 -7.47
C ASP A 200 -14.91 0.29 -7.92
N GLY A 201 -14.12 1.22 -7.37
CA GLY A 201 -12.69 1.32 -7.66
C GLY A 201 -12.28 2.56 -8.47
N ALA A 202 -13.21 3.33 -9.02
CA ALA A 202 -12.91 4.56 -9.77
C ALA A 202 -13.08 5.84 -8.92
N SER A 203 -11.96 6.43 -8.44
CA SER A 203 -12.01 7.70 -7.69
C SER A 203 -11.05 8.74 -8.25
N SER A 204 -11.40 10.00 -8.04
CA SER A 204 -10.51 11.13 -8.31
C SER A 204 -9.20 10.99 -7.51
N PRO A 205 -8.05 11.22 -8.15
CA PRO A 205 -6.73 11.25 -7.50
C PRO A 205 -6.71 12.11 -6.24
N GLY A 206 -6.36 11.51 -5.10
CA GLY A 206 -6.30 12.21 -3.81
C GLY A 206 -7.57 12.11 -2.96
N LEU A 207 -8.68 11.61 -3.50
CA LEU A 207 -9.98 11.56 -2.83
C LEU A 207 -10.56 10.14 -2.73
N SER A 208 -9.72 9.10 -2.66
CA SER A 208 -10.17 7.71 -2.55
C SER A 208 -11.12 7.50 -1.35
N PRO A 209 -12.32 6.91 -1.54
CA PRO A 209 -13.22 6.56 -0.44
C PRO A 209 -12.56 5.66 0.61
N THR A 210 -11.68 4.75 0.18
CA THR A 210 -10.88 3.89 1.06
C THR A 210 -10.00 4.73 1.99
N ALA A 211 -9.31 5.74 1.45
CA ALA A 211 -8.47 6.63 2.23
C ALA A 211 -9.29 7.40 3.27
N TRP A 212 -10.38 8.04 2.83
CA TRP A 212 -11.27 8.83 3.69
C TRP A 212 -11.90 8.01 4.81
N PHE A 213 -12.42 6.82 4.51
CA PHE A 213 -13.05 5.97 5.51
C PHE A 213 -12.05 5.45 6.55
N PHE A 214 -10.99 4.76 6.12
CA PHE A 214 -10.08 4.11 7.06
C PHE A 214 -9.23 5.12 7.85
N PHE A 215 -8.81 6.23 7.25
CA PHE A 215 -8.12 7.30 7.98
C PHE A 215 -9.04 7.93 9.05
N SER A 216 -10.31 8.19 8.70
CA SER A 216 -11.29 8.72 9.65
C SER A 216 -11.61 7.71 10.77
N LEU A 217 -11.65 6.41 10.47
CA LEU A 217 -11.80 5.35 11.47
C LEU A 217 -10.64 5.36 12.47
N GLY A 218 -9.39 5.45 11.98
CA GLY A 218 -8.22 5.62 12.84
C GLY A 218 -8.25 6.90 13.67
N ALA A 219 -8.63 8.01 13.05
CA ALA A 219 -8.80 9.30 13.72
C ALA A 219 -9.85 9.23 14.83
N PHE A 220 -10.96 8.50 14.61
CA PHE A 220 -12.00 8.27 15.61
C PHE A 220 -11.47 7.57 16.85
N TYR A 221 -10.71 6.48 16.68
CA TYR A 221 -10.07 5.82 17.82
C TYR A 221 -9.18 6.76 18.62
N SER A 222 -8.39 7.59 17.93
CA SER A 222 -7.49 8.52 18.61
C SER A 222 -8.21 9.67 19.31
N VAL A 223 -9.14 10.35 18.64
CA VAL A 223 -9.86 11.52 19.18
C VAL A 223 -10.73 11.14 20.38
N HIS A 224 -11.33 9.95 20.36
CA HIS A 224 -12.14 9.43 21.46
C HIS A 224 -11.33 8.64 22.49
N ARG A 225 -9.99 8.63 22.39
CA ARG A 225 -9.06 7.94 23.32
C ARG A 225 -9.37 6.45 23.51
N ARG A 226 -9.80 5.80 22.43
CA ARG A 226 -10.10 4.37 22.39
C ARG A 226 -8.88 3.59 21.89
N ASN A 227 -8.72 2.38 22.41
CA ASN A 227 -7.64 1.47 22.03
C ASN A 227 -8.22 0.43 21.07
N PHE A 228 -7.97 0.59 19.78
CA PHE A 228 -8.56 -0.27 18.75
C PHE A 228 -8.04 -1.71 18.82
N VAL A 229 -6.85 -1.93 19.40
CA VAL A 229 -6.31 -3.28 19.60
C VAL A 229 -7.06 -4.01 20.71
N VAL A 230 -7.33 -3.33 21.83
CA VAL A 230 -8.11 -3.90 22.93
C VAL A 230 -9.53 -4.26 22.48
N GLU A 231 -10.14 -3.43 21.64
CA GLU A 231 -11.51 -3.67 21.17
C GLU A 231 -11.62 -4.77 20.11
N THR A 232 -10.63 -4.91 19.23
CA THR A 232 -10.65 -5.91 18.17
C THR A 232 -10.18 -7.28 18.66
N ARG A 233 -9.22 -7.33 19.58
CA ARG A 233 -8.61 -8.58 20.05
C ARG A 233 -9.60 -9.67 20.50
N PRO A 234 -10.67 -9.39 21.28
CA PRO A 234 -11.66 -10.39 21.67
C PRO A 234 -12.37 -11.03 20.47
N LEU A 235 -12.40 -10.36 19.32
CA LEU A 235 -13.05 -10.80 18.10
C LEU A 235 -12.20 -11.79 17.29
N LEU A 236 -10.95 -12.09 17.68
CA LEU A 236 -10.01 -12.88 16.88
C LEU A 236 -10.62 -14.15 16.27
N ARG A 237 -11.28 -14.99 17.08
CA ARG A 237 -11.84 -16.27 16.59
C ARG A 237 -12.96 -16.06 15.59
N GLY A 238 -13.88 -15.13 15.88
CA GLY A 238 -15.00 -14.80 14.99
C GLY A 238 -14.52 -14.13 13.71
N ALA A 239 -13.58 -13.19 13.81
CA ALA A 239 -12.96 -12.53 12.66
C ALA A 239 -12.16 -13.51 11.80
N ALA A 240 -11.44 -14.46 12.40
CA ALA A 240 -10.72 -15.50 11.65
C ALA A 240 -11.66 -16.39 10.84
N LEU A 241 -12.71 -16.93 11.48
CA LEU A 241 -13.69 -17.78 10.81
C LEU A 241 -14.41 -17.01 9.69
N LEU A 242 -14.91 -15.81 10.00
CA LEU A 242 -15.63 -14.98 9.03
C LEU A 242 -14.71 -14.55 7.88
N TYR A 243 -13.45 -14.21 8.16
CA TYR A 243 -12.49 -13.82 7.12
C TYR A 243 -12.19 -14.98 6.18
N VAL A 244 -12.05 -16.22 6.67
CA VAL A 244 -11.87 -17.40 5.80
C VAL A 244 -13.07 -17.57 4.88
N VAL A 245 -14.30 -17.47 5.41
CA VAL A 245 -15.52 -17.56 4.60
C VAL A 245 -15.59 -16.46 3.55
N LEU A 246 -15.32 -15.21 3.95
CA LEU A 246 -15.34 -14.06 3.02
C LEU A 246 -14.22 -14.13 1.99
N ALA A 247 -13.02 -14.59 2.36
CA ALA A 247 -11.90 -14.75 1.43
C ALA A 247 -12.19 -15.83 0.38
N LEU A 248 -12.82 -16.94 0.78
CA LEU A 248 -13.27 -17.97 -0.17
C LEU A 248 -14.40 -17.44 -1.06
N ALA A 249 -15.37 -16.74 -0.48
CA ALA A 249 -16.47 -16.14 -1.24
C ALA A 249 -15.96 -15.11 -2.26
N ASP A 250 -15.03 -14.23 -1.85
CA ASP A 250 -14.37 -13.25 -2.72
C ASP A 250 -13.67 -13.96 -3.89
N LEU A 251 -12.82 -14.95 -3.58
CA LEU A 251 -12.08 -15.72 -4.59
C LEU A 251 -12.98 -16.42 -5.61
N LEU A 252 -14.08 -17.03 -5.15
CA LEU A 252 -15.02 -17.76 -6.00
C LEU A 252 -15.97 -16.85 -6.77
N SER A 253 -16.15 -15.60 -6.33
CA SER A 253 -17.13 -14.69 -6.92
C SER A 253 -16.53 -13.60 -7.79
N LYS A 254 -15.21 -13.56 -8.02
CA LYS A 254 -14.51 -12.44 -8.69
C LYS A 254 -15.12 -11.93 -9.99
N GLU A 255 -15.67 -12.81 -10.80
CA GLU A 255 -16.29 -12.46 -12.09
C GLU A 255 -17.74 -11.96 -11.96
N LEU A 256 -18.30 -11.96 -10.75
CA LEU A 256 -19.68 -11.56 -10.46
C LEU A 256 -19.73 -10.10 -10.01
N GLY A 257 -20.68 -9.32 -10.53
CA GLY A 257 -20.79 -7.89 -10.24
C GLY A 257 -21.02 -7.53 -8.76
N TRP A 258 -21.49 -8.47 -7.93
CA TRP A 258 -21.64 -8.26 -6.48
C TRP A 258 -20.37 -8.56 -5.66
N ASN A 259 -19.31 -9.08 -6.30
CA ASN A 259 -18.04 -9.39 -5.62
C ASN A 259 -17.49 -8.18 -4.85
N VAL A 260 -17.63 -6.97 -5.39
CA VAL A 260 -17.17 -5.72 -4.75
C VAL A 260 -17.63 -5.59 -3.30
N TYR A 261 -18.87 -6.00 -2.98
CA TYR A 261 -19.39 -5.91 -1.62
C TYR A 261 -18.76 -6.96 -0.70
N VAL A 262 -18.60 -8.20 -1.18
CA VAL A 262 -17.93 -9.26 -0.42
C VAL A 262 -16.46 -8.95 -0.22
N HIS A 263 -15.80 -8.42 -1.25
CA HIS A 263 -14.43 -7.95 -1.21
C HIS A 263 -14.24 -6.83 -0.17
N ASN A 264 -15.07 -5.78 -0.22
CA ASN A 264 -14.98 -4.67 0.72
C ASN A 264 -15.30 -5.12 2.17
N VAL A 265 -16.33 -5.93 2.39
CA VAL A 265 -16.61 -6.49 3.72
C VAL A 265 -15.46 -7.40 4.18
N GLY A 266 -14.89 -8.20 3.27
CA GLY A 266 -13.70 -9.02 3.47
C GLY A 266 -12.50 -8.20 3.93
N ILE A 267 -12.24 -7.05 3.31
CA ILE A 267 -11.20 -6.11 3.73
C ILE A 267 -11.42 -5.66 5.18
N LEU A 268 -12.63 -5.24 5.54
CA LEU A 268 -12.93 -4.73 6.89
C LEU A 268 -12.70 -5.82 7.95
N VAL A 269 -13.20 -7.03 7.72
CA VAL A 269 -13.00 -8.17 8.61
C VAL A 269 -11.53 -8.59 8.64
N GLY A 270 -10.84 -8.54 7.49
CA GLY A 270 -9.42 -8.81 7.36
C GLY A 270 -8.55 -7.83 8.16
N CYS A 271 -8.92 -6.54 8.20
CA CYS A 271 -8.27 -5.56 9.06
C CYS A 271 -8.40 -5.94 10.55
N VAL A 272 -9.61 -6.29 10.99
CA VAL A 272 -9.87 -6.73 12.37
C VAL A 272 -9.09 -8.00 12.69
N PHE A 273 -9.08 -8.97 11.79
CA PHE A 273 -8.34 -10.22 11.92
C PHE A 273 -6.83 -9.96 12.04
N ALA A 274 -6.23 -9.19 11.14
CA ALA A 274 -4.80 -8.89 11.13
C ALA A 274 -4.34 -8.18 12.40
N ILE A 275 -5.10 -7.18 12.88
CA ILE A 275 -4.83 -6.48 14.14
C ILE A 275 -4.91 -7.45 15.32
N SER A 276 -5.99 -8.23 15.40
CA SER A 276 -6.24 -9.14 16.53
C SER A 276 -5.23 -10.27 16.59
N LEU A 277 -4.86 -10.83 15.44
CA LEU A 277 -3.89 -11.91 15.33
C LEU A 277 -2.49 -11.42 15.74
N SER A 278 -2.12 -10.24 15.27
CA SER A 278 -0.85 -9.58 15.62
C SER A 278 -0.77 -9.28 17.12
N ALA A 279 -1.85 -8.76 17.70
CA ALA A 279 -1.93 -8.51 19.12
C ALA A 279 -1.84 -9.79 19.95
N TYR A 280 -2.53 -10.86 19.52
CA TYR A 280 -2.48 -12.17 20.17
C TYR A 280 -1.06 -12.77 20.13
N GLY A 281 -0.42 -12.77 18.97
CA GLY A 281 0.94 -13.30 18.81
C GLY A 281 1.98 -12.57 19.66
N LEU A 282 1.87 -11.23 19.74
CA LEU A 282 2.75 -10.40 20.58
C LEU A 282 2.51 -10.61 22.08
N GLU A 283 1.25 -10.72 22.50
CA GLU A 283 0.91 -10.93 23.90
C GLU A 283 1.34 -12.32 24.40
N LYS A 284 1.17 -13.36 23.57
CA LYS A 284 1.63 -14.72 23.85
C LYS A 284 3.14 -14.90 23.65
N ALA A 285 3.86 -13.82 23.35
CA ALA A 285 5.30 -13.82 23.07
C ALA A 285 5.73 -14.79 21.95
N LEU A 286 4.80 -15.19 21.08
CA LEU A 286 5.06 -15.99 19.88
C LEU A 286 5.79 -15.14 18.84
N TRP A 287 5.45 -13.85 18.78
CA TRP A 287 6.03 -12.87 17.86
C TRP A 287 6.71 -11.74 18.62
N ARG A 288 7.65 -11.08 17.94
CA ARG A 288 8.39 -9.93 18.47
C ARG A 288 8.48 -8.86 17.40
N THR A 289 8.43 -7.60 17.84
CA THR A 289 8.74 -6.46 16.98
C THR A 289 10.21 -6.50 16.58
N ASN A 290 10.52 -6.18 15.33
CA ASN A 290 11.88 -6.07 14.84
C ASN A 290 12.14 -4.64 14.35
N SER A 291 12.99 -3.90 15.06
CA SER A 291 13.28 -2.50 14.77
C SER A 291 13.95 -2.30 13.41
N PHE A 292 14.71 -3.28 12.92
CA PHE A 292 15.30 -3.24 11.58
C PHE A 292 14.21 -3.29 10.50
N LEU A 293 13.29 -4.26 10.59
CA LEU A 293 12.19 -4.37 9.63
C LEU A 293 11.23 -3.18 9.71
N GLU A 294 11.01 -2.66 10.92
CA GLU A 294 10.23 -1.43 11.13
C GLU A 294 10.84 -0.23 10.40
N GLY A 295 12.15 0.02 10.59
CA GLY A 295 12.86 1.13 9.94
C GLY A 295 12.98 0.95 8.42
N ALA A 296 13.15 -0.29 7.94
CA ALA A 296 13.24 -0.58 6.51
C ALA A 296 11.89 -0.53 5.78
N SER A 297 10.76 -0.60 6.50
CA SER A 297 9.42 -0.75 5.91
C SER A 297 9.11 0.31 4.86
N PHE A 298 9.35 1.59 5.16
CA PHE A 298 9.06 2.67 4.21
C PHE A 298 10.01 2.64 3.00
N PHE A 299 11.27 2.25 3.19
CA PHE A 299 12.22 2.13 2.09
C PHE A 299 11.79 1.02 1.11
N VAL A 300 11.43 -0.15 1.63
CA VAL A 300 10.90 -1.25 0.80
C VAL A 300 9.62 -0.80 0.09
N PHE A 301 8.69 -0.17 0.81
CA PHE A 301 7.47 0.41 0.22
C PHE A 301 7.75 1.33 -0.97
N ALA A 302 8.68 2.27 -0.84
CA ALA A 302 8.89 3.28 -1.87
C ALA A 302 9.74 2.80 -3.06
N SER A 303 10.58 1.78 -2.86
CA SER A 303 11.56 1.31 -3.84
C SER A 303 11.20 0.00 -4.54
N HIS A 304 10.30 -0.82 -3.98
CA HIS A 304 10.08 -2.19 -4.47
C HIS A 304 9.69 -2.25 -5.94
N VAL A 305 8.88 -1.32 -6.46
CA VAL A 305 8.49 -1.31 -7.89
C VAL A 305 9.69 -1.08 -8.79
N ILE A 306 10.57 -0.14 -8.42
CA ILE A 306 11.81 0.12 -9.17
C ILE A 306 12.60 -1.18 -9.26
N VAL A 307 12.76 -1.88 -8.14
CA VAL A 307 13.49 -3.16 -8.09
C VAL A 307 12.76 -4.28 -8.86
N GLN A 308 11.43 -4.37 -8.74
CA GLN A 308 10.61 -5.35 -9.45
C GLN A 308 10.74 -5.20 -10.97
N ILE A 309 10.79 -3.98 -11.50
CA ILE A 309 10.99 -3.74 -12.94
C ILE A 309 12.28 -4.41 -13.45
N PHE A 310 13.37 -4.33 -12.69
CA PHE A 310 14.64 -4.96 -13.06
C PHE A 310 14.61 -6.48 -12.89
N ILE A 311 14.11 -6.97 -11.75
CA ILE A 311 14.04 -8.41 -11.47
C ILE A 311 13.13 -9.11 -12.49
N TYR A 312 11.98 -8.52 -12.78
CA TYR A 312 11.02 -9.03 -13.75
C TYR A 312 11.67 -9.23 -15.12
N ARG A 313 12.38 -8.21 -15.64
CA ARG A 313 13.10 -8.32 -16.92
C ARG A 313 14.20 -9.37 -16.90
N LEU A 314 14.94 -9.48 -15.79
CA LEU A 314 16.00 -10.48 -15.63
C LEU A 314 15.43 -11.90 -15.62
N ILE A 315 14.36 -12.13 -14.85
CA ILE A 315 13.74 -13.43 -14.71
C ILE A 315 13.15 -13.88 -16.05
N LEU A 316 12.46 -13.02 -16.78
CA LEU A 316 11.93 -13.34 -18.11
C LEU A 316 13.02 -13.65 -19.14
N TRP A 317 14.22 -13.10 -18.98
CA TRP A 317 15.35 -13.42 -19.86
C TRP A 317 15.83 -14.86 -19.68
N PHE A 318 15.85 -15.36 -18.45
CA PHE A 318 16.26 -16.72 -18.11
C PHE A 318 15.12 -17.75 -18.18
N PHE A 319 13.89 -17.35 -17.87
CA PHE A 319 12.74 -18.23 -17.80
C PHE A 319 11.98 -18.25 -19.12
N ARG A 320 12.13 -19.36 -19.85
CA ARG A 320 11.37 -19.66 -21.08
C ARG A 320 10.29 -20.72 -20.89
N SER A 321 10.13 -21.23 -19.67
CA SER A 321 9.17 -22.30 -19.37
C SER A 321 7.76 -21.73 -19.28
N SER A 322 6.81 -22.37 -19.98
CA SER A 322 5.37 -22.16 -19.84
C SER A 322 4.75 -23.06 -18.76
N ALA A 323 5.55 -23.76 -17.95
CA ALA A 323 4.99 -24.57 -16.87
C ALA A 323 4.36 -23.68 -15.79
N GLU A 324 3.13 -23.99 -15.38
CA GLU A 324 2.38 -23.20 -14.40
C GLU A 324 3.13 -23.01 -13.06
N TRP A 325 3.77 -24.07 -12.58
CA TRP A 325 4.60 -24.01 -11.36
C TRP A 325 5.81 -23.08 -11.51
N ALA A 326 6.34 -22.92 -12.72
CA ALA A 326 7.41 -21.95 -12.97
C ALA A 326 6.88 -20.52 -12.85
N ILE A 327 5.69 -20.23 -13.38
CA ILE A 327 5.03 -18.92 -13.26
C ILE A 327 4.73 -18.57 -11.81
N ILE A 328 4.23 -19.53 -11.02
CA ILE A 328 4.04 -19.37 -9.58
C ILE A 328 5.38 -19.10 -8.87
N GLY A 329 6.44 -19.81 -9.28
CA GLY A 329 7.80 -19.57 -8.81
C GLY A 329 8.31 -18.16 -9.13
N ILE A 330 8.02 -17.65 -10.32
CA ILE A 330 8.34 -16.27 -10.73
C ILE A 330 7.60 -15.28 -9.83
N TYR A 331 6.30 -15.47 -9.59
CA TYR A 331 5.49 -14.59 -8.74
C TYR A 331 6.09 -14.40 -7.34
N PHE A 332 6.35 -15.49 -6.63
CA PHE A 332 6.95 -15.43 -5.29
C PHE A 332 8.43 -15.05 -5.32
N GLY A 333 9.16 -15.49 -6.35
CA GLY A 333 10.57 -15.18 -6.55
C GLY A 333 10.82 -13.69 -6.77
N VAL A 334 10.00 -13.03 -7.59
CA VAL A 334 10.05 -11.57 -7.79
C VAL A 334 9.73 -10.84 -6.49
N ALA A 335 8.68 -11.24 -5.78
CA ALA A 335 8.30 -10.62 -4.51
C ALA A 335 9.42 -10.73 -3.46
N LEU A 336 9.94 -11.93 -3.24
CA LEU A 336 11.01 -12.18 -2.28
C LEU A 336 12.31 -11.48 -2.71
N GLY A 337 12.68 -11.59 -3.98
CA GLY A 337 13.84 -10.93 -4.55
C GLY A 337 13.78 -9.41 -4.36
N ALA A 338 12.63 -8.80 -4.65
CA ALA A 338 12.44 -7.36 -4.47
C ALA A 338 12.62 -6.95 -3.01
N ILE A 339 12.00 -7.68 -2.07
CA ILE A 339 12.15 -7.41 -0.63
C ILE A 339 13.62 -7.54 -0.21
N LEU A 340 14.30 -8.63 -0.55
CA LEU A 340 15.68 -8.87 -0.14
C LEU A 340 16.65 -7.83 -0.72
N ILE A 341 16.49 -7.47 -1.99
CA ILE A 341 17.31 -6.44 -2.64
C ILE A 341 17.05 -5.07 -2.01
N CYS A 342 15.79 -4.69 -1.78
CA CYS A 342 15.45 -3.45 -1.07
C CYS A 342 16.06 -3.42 0.34
N LEU A 343 16.00 -4.52 1.09
CA LEU A 343 16.62 -4.62 2.42
C LEU A 343 18.15 -4.51 2.35
N ALA A 344 18.80 -5.12 1.36
CA ALA A 344 20.23 -4.99 1.15
C ALA A 344 20.63 -3.54 0.86
N PHE A 345 19.91 -2.86 -0.05
CA PHE A 345 20.12 -1.44 -0.34
C PHE A 345 19.87 -0.56 0.89
N TYR A 346 18.84 -0.85 1.68
CA TYR A 346 18.58 -0.14 2.94
C TYR A 346 19.77 -0.26 3.90
N VAL A 347 20.33 -1.47 4.08
CA VAL A 347 21.52 -1.70 4.92
C VAL A 347 22.73 -0.92 4.38
N MET A 348 22.95 -0.94 3.07
CA MET A 348 24.04 -0.19 2.44
C MET A 348 23.90 1.31 2.65
N LEU A 349 22.72 1.88 2.37
CA LEU A 349 22.46 3.30 2.57
C LEU A 349 22.57 3.70 4.03
N ARG A 350 22.11 2.85 4.96
CA ARG A 350 22.25 3.10 6.40
C ARG A 350 23.72 3.17 6.82
N ARG A 351 24.60 2.40 6.18
CA ARG A 351 26.04 2.39 6.46
C ARG A 351 26.78 3.56 5.80
N PHE A 352 26.50 3.84 4.53
CA PHE A 352 27.31 4.76 3.72
C PHE A 352 26.70 6.16 3.56
N LEU A 353 25.37 6.27 3.51
CA LEU A 353 24.65 7.52 3.24
C LEU A 353 23.45 7.72 4.21
N PRO A 354 23.65 7.67 5.55
CA PRO A 354 22.55 7.68 6.52
C PRO A 354 21.72 8.98 6.51
N ARG A 355 22.33 10.12 6.16
CA ARG A 355 21.61 11.40 6.02
C ARG A 355 20.67 11.39 4.83
N LEU A 356 21.13 10.85 3.70
CA LEU A 356 20.28 10.66 2.51
C LEU A 356 19.15 9.69 2.83
N LEU A 357 19.47 8.55 3.45
CA LEU A 357 18.46 7.55 3.85
C LEU A 357 17.36 8.19 4.70
N SER A 358 17.75 8.94 5.74
CA SER A 358 16.80 9.65 6.60
C SER A 358 15.94 10.64 5.82
N ALA A 359 16.49 11.38 4.86
CA ALA A 359 15.71 12.30 4.02
C ALA A 359 14.69 11.56 3.14
N ILE A 360 15.11 10.49 2.45
CA ILE A 360 14.27 9.76 1.50
C ILE A 360 13.30 8.78 2.16
N THR A 361 13.47 8.48 3.46
CA THR A 361 12.49 7.72 4.27
C THR A 361 11.63 8.61 5.18
N GLY A 362 11.88 9.92 5.20
CA GLY A 362 11.15 10.86 6.04
C GLY A 362 11.46 10.71 7.53
N GLY A 363 12.71 10.40 7.87
CA GLY A 363 13.24 10.27 9.22
C GLY A 363 12.87 8.96 9.92
N ARG A 364 12.50 7.93 9.15
CA ARG A 364 12.11 6.60 9.64
C ARG A 364 13.23 5.59 9.50
#